data_AF-A0A1N6LBL7-F1
#
_entry.id   AF-A0A1N6LBL7-F1
#
_cell.length_a   1.000
_cell.length_b   1.000
_cell.length_c   1.000
_cell.angle_alpha   90.00
_cell.angle_beta   90.00
_cell.angle_gamma   90.00
#
_symmetry.space_group_name_H-M   'P 1'
#
loop_
_entity.id
_entity.type
_entity.pdbx_description
1 polymer ?
#
loop_
_entity_poly.entity_id
_entity_poly.type
_entity_poly.pdbx_seq_one_letter_code
_entity_poly.pdbx_strand_id
1 'polypeptide(L)'
;MEVFGAGGMQGPQPIYPRLAAFSVDAGQTVQAGTPRDQVEISPLGQMLDGISRLPEIRHEKVEEIRRQIATGSYETPAKMELALDRLLDELQGW
;
A
#
# COMPACT_ATOMS: atom_id res chain seq x y z
N MET A 1 71.75 -31.60 -9.74
CA MET A 1 70.67 -31.07 -10.61
C MET A 1 69.61 -30.54 -9.68
N GLU A 2 69.73 -29.27 -9.30
CA GLU A 2 68.84 -28.62 -8.34
C GLU A 2 68.00 -27.59 -9.10
N VAL A 3 66.69 -27.76 -9.03
CA VAL A 3 65.69 -26.94 -9.71
C VAL A 3 65.25 -25.88 -8.72
N PHE A 4 65.62 -24.62 -8.95
CA PHE A 4 65.03 -23.49 -8.24
C PHE A 4 63.96 -22.86 -9.14
N GLY A 5 62.71 -23.14 -8.82
CA GLY A 5 61.57 -22.53 -9.50
C GLY A 5 60.34 -22.58 -8.63
N ALA A 6 60.06 -21.48 -7.92
CA ALA A 6 58.72 -20.94 -7.70
C ALA A 6 58.79 -19.70 -6.77
N GLY A 7 58.35 -18.56 -7.31
CA GLY A 7 57.45 -17.66 -6.57
C GLY A 7 58.04 -16.78 -5.47
N GLY A 8 58.65 -15.66 -5.87
CA GLY A 8 58.63 -14.46 -5.01
C GLY A 8 57.21 -13.89 -5.01
N MET A 9 56.44 -14.23 -3.99
CA MET A 9 55.07 -13.77 -3.81
C MET A 9 55.12 -12.29 -3.40
N GLN A 10 54.82 -11.38 -4.34
CA GLN A 10 54.68 -9.96 -4.01
C GLN A 10 53.44 -9.81 -3.12
N GLY A 11 53.64 -9.56 -1.83
CA GLY A 11 52.56 -9.32 -0.88
C GLY A 11 51.76 -8.04 -1.19
N PRO A 12 50.49 -7.95 -0.75
CA PRO A 12 49.66 -6.78 -1.00
C PRO A 12 50.27 -5.53 -0.37
N GLN A 13 50.56 -4.52 -1.19
CA GLN A 13 51.04 -3.22 -0.72
C GLN A 13 49.85 -2.40 -0.17
N PRO A 14 49.96 -1.81 1.03
CA PRO A 14 48.89 -0.96 1.55
C PRO A 14 48.78 0.33 0.75
N ILE A 15 47.56 0.69 0.37
CA ILE A 15 47.24 1.97 -0.27
C ILE A 15 47.01 2.98 0.84
N TYR A 16 47.92 3.94 0.98
CA TYR A 16 47.73 5.09 1.87
C TYR A 16 46.82 6.12 1.18
N PRO A 17 45.74 6.58 1.84
CA PRO A 17 44.93 7.67 1.30
C PRO A 17 45.78 8.95 1.29
N ARG A 18 45.97 9.55 0.11
CA ARG A 18 46.45 10.94 0.01
C ARG A 18 45.33 11.84 0.48
N LEU A 19 45.46 12.41 1.68
CA LEU A 19 44.59 13.50 2.10
C LEU A 19 44.97 14.74 1.28
N ALA A 20 44.26 14.99 0.19
CA ALA A 20 44.23 16.32 -0.41
C ALA A 20 43.51 17.23 0.59
N ALA A 21 44.19 18.29 1.05
CA ALA A 21 43.57 19.31 1.87
C ALA A 21 42.60 20.12 1.00
N PHE A 22 41.36 19.64 0.91
CA PHE A 22 40.24 20.49 0.51
C PHE A 22 39.90 21.36 1.73
N SER A 23 39.95 22.68 1.56
CA SER A 23 39.36 23.61 2.51
C SER A 23 37.86 23.36 2.56
N VAL A 24 37.42 22.57 3.54
CA VAL A 24 36.01 22.42 3.89
C VAL A 24 35.61 23.73 4.56
N ASP A 25 34.95 24.60 3.79
CA ASP A 25 34.08 25.63 4.38
C ASP A 25 33.17 24.90 5.37
N ALA A 26 32.95 25.46 6.56
CA ALA A 26 32.24 24.80 7.66
C ALA A 26 30.74 24.65 7.33
N GLY A 27 30.45 23.82 6.35
CA GLY A 27 29.13 23.42 5.91
C GLY A 27 28.61 22.39 6.88
N GLN A 28 27.70 22.87 7.73
CA GLN A 28 26.60 22.13 8.36
C GLN A 28 26.88 20.66 8.69
N THR A 29 27.03 20.40 9.99
CA THR A 29 26.96 19.04 10.54
C THR A 29 25.67 18.37 10.08
N VAL A 30 25.76 17.46 9.11
CA VAL A 30 24.65 16.58 8.74
C VAL A 30 24.47 15.64 9.93
N GLN A 31 23.51 15.95 10.80
CA GLN A 31 23.06 15.00 11.79
C GLN A 31 22.52 13.78 11.04
N ALA A 32 23.21 12.65 11.18
CA ALA A 32 22.69 11.38 10.71
C ALA A 32 21.39 11.10 11.46
N GLY A 33 20.26 11.39 10.80
CA GLY A 33 18.94 11.17 11.37
C GLY A 33 18.74 9.71 11.74
N THR A 34 18.03 9.46 12.84
CA THR A 34 17.64 8.12 13.28
C THR A 34 17.01 7.32 12.12
N PRO A 35 17.26 6.00 12.03
CA PRO A 35 16.65 5.16 10.99
C PRO A 35 15.13 5.34 10.99
N ARG A 36 14.56 5.68 9.83
CA ARG A 36 13.12 5.81 9.67
C ARG A 36 12.60 4.56 8.97
N ASP A 37 11.75 3.82 9.66
CA ASP A 37 10.97 2.75 9.05
C ASP A 37 9.83 3.36 8.23
N GLN A 38 9.57 2.82 7.03
CA GLN A 38 8.54 3.30 6.12
C GLN A 38 7.64 2.14 5.72
N VAL A 39 6.34 2.31 5.95
CA VAL A 39 5.30 1.35 5.55
C VAL A 39 4.50 1.96 4.41
N GLU A 40 4.46 1.27 3.28
CA GLU A 40 3.65 1.64 2.11
C GLU A 40 2.39 0.78 2.07
N ILE A 41 1.21 1.41 2.16
CA ILE A 41 -0.07 0.71 2.04
C ILE A 41 -0.59 0.85 0.62
N SER A 42 -0.93 -0.28 -0.02
CA SER A 42 -1.48 -0.28 -1.37
C SER A 42 -2.80 0.53 -1.44
N PRO A 43 -3.12 1.15 -2.59
CA PRO A 43 -4.39 1.87 -2.76
C PRO A 43 -5.62 1.01 -2.43
N LEU A 44 -5.59 -0.27 -2.82
CA LEU A 44 -6.65 -1.23 -2.49
C LEU A 44 -6.77 -1.46 -0.98
N GLY A 45 -5.64 -1.59 -0.27
CA GLY A 45 -5.62 -1.75 1.19
C GLY A 45 -6.24 -0.56 1.91
N GLN A 46 -5.96 0.66 1.44
CA GLN A 46 -6.56 1.89 1.97
C GLN A 46 -8.08 1.92 1.74
N MET A 47 -8.55 1.48 0.57
CA MET A 47 -9.99 1.38 0.27
C MET A 47 -10.70 0.35 1.15
N LEU A 48 -10.09 -0.82 1.35
CA LEU A 48 -10.65 -1.89 2.19
C LEU A 48 -10.69 -1.48 3.67
N ASP A 49 -9.69 -0.75 4.16
CA ASP A 49 -9.71 -0.17 5.51
C ASP A 49 -10.83 0.88 5.67
N GLY A 50 -11.11 1.66 4.62
CA GLY A 50 -12.27 2.55 4.60
C GLY A 50 -13.59 1.79 4.72
N ILE A 51 -13.73 0.65 4.01
CA ILE A 51 -14.93 -0.20 4.05
C ILE A 51 -15.08 -0.89 5.41
N SER A 52 -13.98 -1.36 6.01
CA SER A 52 -14.02 -2.07 7.31
C SER A 52 -14.48 -1.17 8.47
N ARG A 53 -14.30 0.14 8.34
CA ARG A 53 -14.76 1.15 9.31
C ARG A 53 -16.23 1.53 9.13
N LEU A 54 -16.87 1.12 8.04
CA LEU A 54 -18.30 1.37 7.84
C LEU A 54 -19.10 0.56 8.88
N PRO A 55 -20.21 1.12 9.39
CA PRO A 55 -21.07 0.38 10.29
C PRO A 55 -21.66 -0.84 9.57
N GLU A 56 -21.85 -1.94 10.30
CA GLU A 56 -22.49 -3.15 9.78
C GLU A 56 -23.87 -2.85 9.17
N ILE A 57 -24.58 -1.89 9.78
CA ILE A 57 -25.89 -1.44 9.32
C ILE A 57 -25.89 0.07 9.11
N ARG A 58 -26.28 0.49 7.91
CA ARG A 58 -26.53 1.90 7.57
C ARG A 58 -27.92 2.32 8.04
N HIS A 59 -28.07 2.54 9.36
CA HIS A 59 -29.35 2.84 10.00
C HIS A 59 -30.13 3.99 9.33
N GLU A 60 -29.46 5.06 8.92
CA GLU A 60 -30.10 6.18 8.23
C GLU A 60 -30.84 5.76 6.95
N LYS A 61 -30.19 4.91 6.14
CA LYS A 61 -30.79 4.37 4.90
C LYS A 61 -31.95 3.44 5.20
N VAL A 62 -31.85 2.66 6.28
CA VAL A 62 -32.93 1.76 6.72
C VAL A 62 -34.16 2.58 7.14
N GLU A 63 -33.98 3.61 7.95
CA GLU A 63 -35.08 4.48 8.41
C GLU A 63 -35.72 5.25 7.26
N GLU A 64 -34.92 5.74 6.30
CA GLU A 64 -35.44 6.34 5.08
C GLU A 64 -36.32 5.37 4.29
N ILE A 65 -35.83 4.14 4.06
CA ILE A 65 -36.60 3.14 3.31
C ILE A 65 -37.87 2.75 4.07
N ARG A 66 -37.80 2.56 5.40
CA ARG A 66 -38.98 2.30 6.24
C ARG A 66 -40.04 3.38 6.07
N ARG A 67 -39.62 4.66 6.07
CA ARG A 67 -40.52 5.79 5.83
C ARG A 67 -41.13 5.71 4.43
N GLN A 68 -40.34 5.47 3.38
CA GLN A 68 -40.85 5.35 2.00
C GLN A 68 -41.86 4.21 1.86
N ILE A 69 -41.64 3.09 2.55
CA ILE A 69 -42.58 1.96 2.58
C ILE A 69 -43.88 2.36 3.27
N ALA A 70 -43.79 3.00 4.45
CA ALA A 70 -44.95 3.47 5.19
C ALA A 70 -45.78 4.51 4.41
N THR A 71 -45.13 5.36 3.62
CA THR A 71 -45.80 6.34 2.75
C THR A 71 -46.25 5.76 1.41
N GLY A 72 -45.98 4.48 1.13
CA GLY A 72 -46.31 3.83 -0.13
C GLY A 72 -45.51 4.33 -1.34
N SER A 73 -44.49 5.18 -1.13
CA SER A 73 -43.67 5.74 -2.21
C SER A 73 -42.44 4.88 -2.51
N TYR A 74 -42.26 3.77 -1.80
CA TYR A 74 -41.16 2.85 -2.05
C TYR A 74 -41.33 2.11 -3.38
N GLU A 75 -42.55 1.67 -3.69
CA GLU A 75 -42.85 0.93 -4.91
C GLU A 75 -43.00 1.87 -6.10
N THR A 76 -42.15 1.67 -7.11
CA THR A 76 -42.24 2.37 -8.39
C THR A 76 -42.20 1.35 -9.52
N PRO A 77 -42.78 1.64 -10.69
CA PRO A 77 -42.74 0.70 -11.83
C PRO A 77 -41.32 0.22 -12.15
N ALA A 78 -40.35 1.13 -12.19
CA ALA A 78 -38.96 0.80 -12.45
C ALA A 78 -38.32 -0.12 -11.37
N LYS A 79 -38.67 0.05 -10.09
CA LYS A 79 -38.20 -0.85 -9.03
C LYS A 79 -38.86 -2.23 -9.12
N MET A 80 -40.12 -2.27 -9.56
CA MET A 80 -40.87 -3.51 -9.73
C MET A 80 -40.32 -4.34 -10.90
N GLU A 81 -40.04 -3.70 -12.03
CA GLU A 81 -39.37 -4.32 -13.19
C GLU A 81 -38.01 -4.89 -12.79
N LEU A 82 -37.18 -4.08 -12.13
CA LEU A 82 -35.87 -4.54 -11.65
C LEU A 82 -35.97 -5.70 -10.65
N ALA A 83 -36.97 -5.69 -9.77
CA ALA A 83 -37.18 -6.77 -8.82
C ALA A 83 -37.61 -8.06 -9.53
N LEU A 84 -38.44 -7.95 -10.57
CA LEU A 84 -38.86 -9.08 -11.39
C LEU A 84 -37.70 -9.67 -12.18
N ASP A 85 -36.87 -8.83 -12.82
CA ASP A 85 -35.69 -9.26 -13.56
C ASP A 85 -34.75 -10.05 -12.65
N ARG A 86 -34.42 -9.51 -11.47
CA ARG A 86 -33.56 -10.18 -10.49
C ARG A 86 -34.13 -11.51 -9.98
N LEU A 87 -35.44 -11.57 -9.79
CA LEU A 87 -36.10 -12.80 -9.39
C LEU A 87 -35.99 -13.87 -10.48
N LEU A 88 -36.15 -13.48 -11.75
CA LEU A 88 -35.99 -14.40 -12.87
C LEU A 88 -34.55 -14.88 -13.03
N ASP A 89 -33.57 -13.98 -12.86
CA ASP A 89 -32.14 -14.33 -12.85
C ASP A 89 -31.84 -15.39 -11.77
N GLU A 90 -32.32 -15.17 -10.54
CA GLU A 90 -32.15 -16.09 -9.41
C GLU A 90 -32.77 -17.47 -9.70
N LEU A 91 -33.97 -17.51 -10.30
CA LEU A 91 -34.64 -18.75 -10.68
C LEU A 91 -33.92 -19.49 -11.82
N GLN A 92 -33.22 -18.77 -12.69
CA GLN A 92 -32.43 -19.35 -13.78
C GLN A 92 -31.05 -19.83 -13.32
N GLY A 93 -30.68 -19.60 -12.06
CA GLY A 93 -29.43 -20.07 -11.46
C GLY A 93 -28.19 -19.31 -11.93
N TRP A 94 -28.36 -18.05 -12.35
CA TRP A 94 -27.27 -17.11 -12.68
C TRP A 94 -27.02 -16.16 -11.51
#